data_AF-A0A844MYC3-F1
#
_entry.id   AF-A0A844MYC3-F1
#
_cell.length_a   1.000
_cell.length_b   1.000
_cell.length_c   1.000
_cell.angle_alpha   90.00
_cell.angle_beta   90.00
_cell.angle_gamma   90.00
#
_symmetry.space_group_name_H-M   'P 1'
#
loop_
_entity.id
_entity.type
_entity.pdbx_description
1 polymer ?
#
loop_
_entity_poly.entity_id
_entity_poly.type
_entity_poly.pdbx_seq_one_letter_code
_entity_poly.pdbx_strand_id
1 'polypeptide(L)'
;MEQSSKPTYYSLLGLHPSASAIEIRRAYRELSKRYHPDTTSLPAALATAKFQQLNEAYATLSNPERRFSYDLKIGYSRFGVIQAPTDLNNPVSKPYDWSKSAYLDASDRPLSAGELFALFILGVTFIGCLLLAIAVGLTRGETAF
;
A
#
# COMPACT_ATOMS: atom_id res chain seq x y z
N MET A 1 22.18 -27.69 19.13
CA MET A 1 21.27 -26.66 19.67
C MET A 1 20.34 -26.24 18.54
N GLU A 2 19.19 -26.89 18.43
CA GLU A 2 18.14 -26.51 17.49
C GLU A 2 17.38 -25.34 18.11
N GLN A 3 17.92 -24.13 17.99
CA GLN A 3 17.14 -22.95 18.33
C GLN A 3 16.02 -22.84 17.29
N SER A 4 14.82 -23.27 17.67
CA SER A 4 13.59 -23.00 16.93
C SER A 4 13.34 -21.49 16.95
N SER A 5 14.11 -20.74 16.15
CA SER A 5 13.90 -19.33 15.92
C SER A 5 12.61 -19.23 15.13
N LYS A 6 11.54 -18.69 15.74
CA LYS A 6 10.32 -18.37 15.01
C LYS A 6 10.69 -17.61 13.73
N PRO A 7 10.14 -17.99 12.57
CA PRO A 7 10.46 -17.34 11.31
C PRO A 7 10.13 -15.84 11.43
N THR A 8 11.11 -15.00 11.11
CA THR A 8 10.94 -13.54 11.05
C THR A 8 9.88 -13.19 10.01
N TYR A 9 9.16 -12.09 10.17
CA TYR A 9 8.17 -11.61 9.19
C TYR A 9 8.78 -11.37 7.81
N TYR A 10 10.06 -10.98 7.76
CA TYR A 10 10.83 -10.90 6.52
C TYR A 10 11.00 -12.28 5.86
N SER A 11 11.32 -13.32 6.64
CA SER A 11 11.46 -14.69 6.13
C SER A 11 10.13 -15.27 5.64
N LEU A 12 9.00 -14.93 6.29
CA LEU A 12 7.67 -15.32 5.85
C LEU A 12 7.31 -14.72 4.48
N LEU A 13 7.75 -13.49 4.22
CA LEU A 13 7.59 -12.82 2.93
C LEU A 13 8.68 -13.21 1.92
N GLY A 14 9.70 -13.97 2.31
CA GLY A 14 10.86 -14.28 1.48
C GLY A 14 11.71 -13.05 1.14
N LEU A 15 11.73 -12.05 2.02
CA LEU A 15 12.43 -10.78 1.83
C LEU A 15 13.61 -10.63 2.79
N HIS A 16 14.57 -9.80 2.39
CA HIS A 16 15.63 -9.35 3.27
C HIS A 16 15.12 -8.20 4.18
N PRO A 17 15.60 -8.04 5.43
CA PRO A 17 15.21 -6.92 6.29
C PRO A 17 15.49 -5.53 5.69
N SER A 18 16.43 -5.42 4.75
CA SER A 18 16.69 -4.20 3.97
C SER A 18 15.66 -3.89 2.88
N ALA A 19 14.67 -4.76 2.68
CA ALA A 19 13.68 -4.61 1.60
C ALA A 19 12.91 -3.29 1.71
N SER A 20 12.62 -2.70 0.56
CA SER A 20 11.81 -1.49 0.48
C SER A 20 10.34 -1.78 0.81
N ALA A 21 9.56 -0.73 1.13
CA ALA A 21 8.12 -0.88 1.35
C ALA A 21 7.39 -1.42 0.10
N ILE A 22 7.91 -1.13 -1.09
CA ILE A 22 7.37 -1.59 -2.38
C ILE A 22 7.56 -3.09 -2.52
N GLU A 23 8.76 -3.59 -2.21
CA GLU A 23 9.09 -5.01 -2.24
C GLU A 23 8.23 -5.80 -1.25
N ILE A 24 8.03 -5.26 -0.03
CA ILE A 24 7.13 -5.85 0.99
C ILE A 24 5.70 -5.98 0.44
N ARG A 25 5.17 -4.92 -0.16
CA ARG A 25 3.82 -4.92 -0.73
C ARG A 25 3.69 -5.86 -1.92
N ARG A 26 4.72 -5.93 -2.78
CA ARG A 26 4.75 -6.82 -3.94
C ARG A 26 4.78 -8.29 -3.51
N ALA A 27 5.71 -8.65 -2.62
CA ALA A 27 5.84 -10.02 -2.11
C ALA A 27 4.55 -10.48 -1.43
N TYR A 28 3.94 -9.61 -0.60
CA TYR A 28 2.64 -9.90 0.01
C TYR A 28 1.58 -10.23 -1.05
N ARG A 29 1.42 -9.40 -2.09
CA ARG A 29 0.42 -9.66 -3.14
C ARG A 29 0.65 -10.96 -3.89
N GLU A 30 1.90 -11.28 -4.22
CA GLU A 30 2.25 -12.52 -4.92
C GLU A 30 1.98 -13.75 -4.04
N LEU A 31 2.33 -13.70 -2.75
CA LEU A 31 2.11 -14.77 -1.79
C LEU A 31 0.63 -14.93 -1.41
N SER A 32 -0.11 -13.83 -1.28
CA SER A 32 -1.55 -13.87 -0.98
C SER A 32 -2.32 -14.60 -2.07
N LYS A 33 -1.98 -14.36 -3.35
CA LYS A 33 -2.57 -15.10 -4.48
C LYS A 33 -2.23 -16.60 -4.45
N ARG A 34 -1.03 -16.95 -3.97
CA ARG A 34 -0.55 -18.33 -3.90
C ARG A 34 -1.13 -19.13 -2.74
N TYR A 35 -1.47 -18.46 -1.63
CA TYR A 35 -1.96 -19.12 -0.41
C TYR A 35 -3.42 -18.80 -0.10
N HIS A 36 -4.16 -18.18 -1.01
CA HIS A 36 -5.57 -17.92 -0.82
C HIS A 36 -6.34 -19.24 -0.72
N PRO A 37 -7.18 -19.45 0.31
CA PRO A 37 -7.87 -20.72 0.54
C PRO A 37 -8.75 -21.15 -0.65
N ASP A 38 -9.24 -20.18 -1.44
CA ASP A 38 -10.12 -20.48 -2.58
C ASP A 38 -9.39 -20.85 -3.89
N THR A 39 -8.11 -20.48 -4.05
CA THR A 39 -7.38 -20.67 -5.32
C THR A 39 -6.28 -21.72 -5.25
N THR A 40 -6.01 -22.27 -4.06
CA THR A 40 -4.85 -23.13 -3.82
C THR A 40 -5.26 -24.60 -3.74
N SER A 41 -4.43 -25.50 -4.27
CA SER A 41 -4.58 -26.96 -4.13
C SER A 41 -4.11 -27.51 -2.77
N LEU A 42 -3.68 -26.63 -1.87
CA LEU A 42 -3.23 -27.00 -0.53
C LEU A 42 -4.44 -27.31 0.38
N PRO A 43 -4.27 -28.15 1.42
CA PRO A 43 -5.30 -28.34 2.44
C PRO A 43 -5.74 -26.99 3.02
N ALA A 44 -7.05 -26.74 3.08
CA ALA A 44 -7.62 -25.46 3.51
C ALA A 44 -7.06 -24.98 4.85
N ALA A 45 -6.87 -25.88 5.81
CA ALA A 45 -6.28 -25.56 7.11
C ALA A 45 -4.84 -25.00 7.00
N LEU A 46 -4.01 -25.56 6.12
CA LEU A 46 -2.63 -25.10 5.91
C LEU A 46 -2.59 -23.78 5.11
N ALA A 47 -3.46 -23.63 4.12
CA ALA A 47 -3.58 -22.39 3.36
C ALA A 47 -4.00 -21.22 4.27
N THR A 48 -5.04 -21.42 5.08
CA THR A 48 -5.51 -20.43 6.06
C THR A 48 -4.44 -20.06 7.08
N ALA A 49 -3.72 -21.05 7.65
CA ALA A 49 -2.65 -20.78 8.61
C ALA A 49 -1.51 -19.96 7.99
N LYS A 50 -1.07 -20.30 6.77
CA LYS A 50 -0.03 -19.54 6.06
C LYS A 50 -0.51 -18.14 5.66
N PHE A 51 -1.75 -18.01 5.22
CA PHE A 51 -2.35 -16.74 4.86
C PHE A 51 -2.48 -15.81 6.08
N GLN A 52 -2.85 -16.35 7.23
CA GLN A 52 -2.90 -15.59 8.48
C GLN A 52 -1.51 -15.08 8.88
N GLN A 53 -0.49 -15.93 8.84
CA GLN A 53 0.90 -15.54 9.11
C GLN A 53 1.40 -14.45 8.14
N LEU A 54 1.01 -14.56 6.86
CA LEU A 54 1.33 -13.58 5.83
C LEU A 54 0.66 -12.22 6.12
N ASN A 55 -0.59 -12.22 6.55
CA ASN A 55 -1.33 -11.01 6.93
C ASN A 55 -0.72 -10.33 8.14
N GLU A 56 -0.34 -11.08 9.17
CA GLU A 56 0.33 -10.55 10.37
C GLU A 56 1.69 -9.92 10.04
N ALA A 57 2.48 -10.60 9.19
CA ALA A 57 3.74 -10.08 8.70
C ALA A 57 3.54 -8.75 7.95
N TYR A 58 2.59 -8.70 7.01
CA TYR A 58 2.30 -7.49 6.26
C TYR A 58 1.74 -6.36 7.13
N ALA A 59 0.84 -6.65 8.08
CA ALA A 59 0.27 -5.65 8.99
C ALA A 59 1.34 -4.97 9.87
N THR A 60 2.43 -5.69 10.16
CA THR A 60 3.57 -5.16 10.91
C THR A 60 4.55 -4.42 10.00
N LEU A 61 4.92 -5.00 8.86
CA LEU A 61 5.97 -4.48 7.99
C LEU A 61 5.52 -3.37 7.03
N SER A 62 4.21 -3.25 6.76
CA SER A 62 3.66 -2.22 5.88
C SER A 62 3.64 -0.83 6.51
N ASN A 63 3.50 -0.74 7.84
CA ASN A 63 3.53 0.53 8.57
C ASN A 63 4.96 0.82 9.05
N PRO A 64 5.53 2.01 8.77
CA PRO A 64 6.92 2.32 9.09
C PRO A 64 7.22 2.30 10.60
N GLU A 65 6.31 2.76 11.45
CA GLU A 65 6.49 2.79 12.90
C GLU A 65 6.44 1.38 13.51
N ARG A 66 5.48 0.56 13.05
CA ARG A 66 5.36 -0.84 13.47
C ARG A 66 6.54 -1.67 13.00
N ARG A 67 6.98 -1.43 11.76
CA ARG A 67 8.18 -2.04 11.19
C ARG A 67 9.42 -1.66 12.00
N PHE A 68 9.59 -0.39 12.35
CA PHE A 68 10.70 0.06 13.18
C PHE A 68 10.69 -0.61 14.56
N SER A 69 9.53 -0.63 15.21
CA SER A 69 9.36 -1.29 16.52
C SER A 69 9.64 -2.79 16.44
N TYR A 70 9.26 -3.43 15.33
CA TYR A 70 9.55 -4.84 15.06
C TYR A 70 11.05 -5.07 14.84
N ASP A 71 11.69 -4.24 14.01
CA ASP A 71 13.12 -4.30 13.72
C ASP A 71 13.96 -4.17 15.01
N LEU A 72 13.58 -3.25 15.91
CA LEU A 72 14.19 -3.14 17.24
C LEU A 72 14.02 -4.41 18.08
N LYS A 73 12.83 -5.02 18.08
CA LYS A 73 12.55 -6.26 18.85
C LYS A 73 13.38 -7.44 18.38
N ILE A 74 13.68 -7.52 17.08
CA ILE A 74 14.52 -8.59 16.52
C ILE A 74 16.02 -8.24 16.53
N GLY A 75 16.41 -7.11 17.13
CA GLY A 75 17.80 -6.65 17.18
C GLY A 75 18.35 -6.17 15.84
N TYR A 76 17.49 -5.87 14.87
CA TYR A 76 17.88 -5.36 13.55
C TYR A 76 17.97 -3.84 13.58
N SER A 77 19.19 -3.30 13.55
CA SER A 77 19.40 -1.86 13.46
C SER A 77 19.35 -1.39 12.00
N ARG A 78 18.29 -0.65 11.65
CA ARG A 78 18.22 0.05 10.34
C ARG A 78 19.12 1.28 10.26
N PHE A 79 19.69 1.74 11.38
CA PHE A 79 20.50 2.98 11.42
C PHE A 79 21.76 2.91 10.55
N GLY A 80 22.24 1.71 10.20
CA GLY A 80 23.33 1.53 9.23
C GLY A 80 22.90 1.55 7.76
N VAL A 81 21.61 1.65 7.47
CA VAL A 81 21.04 1.66 6.11
C VAL A 81 20.44 3.03 5.83
N ILE A 82 21.29 4.06 5.81
CA ILE A 82 21.01 5.23 4.98
C ILE A 82 21.11 4.68 3.55
N GLN A 83 19.96 4.43 2.90
CA GLN A 83 19.95 4.19 1.48
C GLN A 83 20.40 5.49 0.81
N ALA A 84 21.70 5.62 0.56
CA ALA A 84 22.15 6.53 -0.48
C ALA A 84 21.37 6.16 -1.76
N PRO A 85 20.85 7.13 -2.52
CA PRO A 85 20.24 6.84 -3.81
C PRO A 85 21.20 5.95 -4.60
N THR A 86 20.72 4.77 -5.02
CA THR A 86 21.55 3.67 -5.53
C THR A 86 22.19 3.92 -6.89
N ASP A 87 22.13 5.15 -7.43
CA ASP A 87 22.51 5.48 -8.81
C ASP A 87 23.72 6.42 -8.90
N LEU A 88 24.85 6.03 -8.32
CA LEU A 88 26.12 6.73 -8.59
C LEU A 88 27.24 5.82 -9.12
N ASN A 89 27.11 4.49 -9.06
CA ASN A 89 28.25 3.59 -9.32
C ASN A 89 27.94 2.28 -10.06
N ASN A 90 26.76 2.13 -10.69
CA ASN A 90 26.43 0.92 -11.44
C ASN A 90 26.40 1.22 -12.95
N PRO A 91 27.27 0.64 -13.79
CA PRO A 91 27.12 0.73 -15.24
C PRO A 91 25.82 0.01 -15.64
N VAL A 92 24.91 0.77 -16.24
CA VAL A 92 23.56 0.35 -16.66
C VAL A 92 23.67 -0.77 -17.71
N SER A 93 23.74 -2.03 -17.28
CA SER A 93 23.82 -3.19 -18.19
C SER A 93 22.61 -4.11 -18.14
N LYS A 94 21.51 -3.71 -17.47
CA LYS A 94 20.21 -4.38 -17.57
C LYS A 94 19.17 -3.36 -18.02
N PRO A 95 18.45 -3.58 -19.14
CA PRO A 95 17.36 -2.71 -19.51
C PRO A 95 16.32 -2.77 -18.39
N TYR A 96 16.20 -1.66 -17.67
CA TYR A 96 15.22 -1.49 -16.62
C TYR A 96 13.85 -1.54 -17.30
N ASP A 97 13.12 -2.63 -17.08
CA ASP A 97 11.74 -2.81 -17.54
C ASP A 97 10.83 -1.90 -16.71
N TRP A 98 10.78 -0.63 -17.12
CA TRP A 98 10.01 0.46 -16.50
C TRP A 98 8.49 0.20 -16.50
N SER A 99 8.02 -0.85 -17.17
CA SER A 99 6.63 -1.31 -17.10
C SER A 99 6.27 -1.91 -15.73
N LYS A 100 7.25 -2.27 -14.89
CA LYS A 100 7.03 -2.89 -13.56
C LYS A 100 7.17 -1.92 -12.38
N SER A 101 7.51 -0.66 -12.62
CA SER A 101 7.58 0.39 -11.59
C SER A 101 6.22 1.00 -11.20
N ALA A 102 5.10 0.42 -11.64
CA ALA A 102 3.73 0.84 -11.32
C ALA A 102 3.34 0.81 -9.81
N TYR A 103 4.29 0.64 -8.89
CA TYR A 103 4.04 0.66 -7.44
C TYR A 103 4.82 1.71 -6.68
N LEU A 104 5.50 2.61 -7.38
CA LEU A 104 6.19 3.75 -6.82
C LEU A 104 5.47 5.08 -7.06
N ASP A 105 4.13 5.10 -7.05
CA ASP A 105 3.43 6.35 -6.83
C ASP A 105 2.00 6.14 -6.35
N ALA A 106 1.59 6.84 -5.29
CA ALA A 106 0.17 6.98 -4.96
C ALA A 106 -0.50 8.06 -5.83
N SER A 107 0.29 8.91 -6.50
CA SER A 107 -0.17 10.00 -7.37
C SER A 107 -0.77 9.54 -8.71
N ASP A 108 -0.44 8.32 -9.16
CA ASP A 108 -0.68 7.93 -10.56
C ASP A 108 -1.79 6.89 -10.77
N ARG A 109 -2.47 6.43 -9.71
CA ARG A 109 -3.59 5.49 -9.94
C ARG A 109 -4.80 6.28 -10.46
N PRO A 110 -5.39 5.90 -11.61
CA PRO A 110 -6.59 6.56 -12.09
C PRO A 110 -7.68 6.46 -11.01
N LEU A 111 -8.45 7.53 -10.84
CA LEU A 111 -9.55 7.58 -9.88
C LEU A 111 -10.44 6.34 -10.07
N SER A 112 -10.72 5.65 -8.98
CA SER A 112 -11.66 4.53 -8.99
C SER A 112 -13.02 5.00 -9.49
N ALA A 113 -13.78 4.12 -10.13
CA ALA A 113 -15.13 4.45 -10.59
C ALA A 113 -16.01 5.02 -9.46
N GLY A 114 -15.83 4.55 -8.22
CA GLY A 114 -16.52 5.08 -7.04
C GLY A 114 -16.06 6.49 -6.63
N GLU A 115 -14.77 6.80 -6.78
CA GLU A 115 -14.20 8.12 -6.49
C GLU A 115 -14.67 9.14 -7.54
N LEU A 116 -14.67 8.76 -8.82
CA LEU A 116 -15.25 9.56 -9.92
C LEU A 116 -16.74 9.85 -9.68
N PHE A 117 -17.51 8.83 -9.29
CA PHE A 117 -18.93 8.99 -8.98
C PHE A 117 -19.15 9.93 -7.79
N ALA A 118 -18.35 9.80 -6.72
CA ALA A 118 -18.43 10.68 -5.56
C ALA A 118 -18.10 12.14 -5.92
N LEU A 119 -17.07 12.38 -6.73
CA LEU A 119 -16.72 13.72 -7.21
C LEU A 119 -17.79 14.32 -8.11
N PHE A 120 -18.43 13.50 -8.96
CA PHE A 120 -19.55 13.94 -9.77
C PHE A 120 -20.75 14.38 -8.92
N ILE A 121 -21.14 13.56 -7.92
CA ILE A 121 -22.21 13.93 -6.98
C ILE A 121 -21.85 15.21 -6.23
N LEU A 122 -20.62 15.33 -5.73
CA LEU A 122 -20.14 16.52 -5.03
C LEU A 122 -20.19 17.78 -5.90
N GLY A 123 -19.84 17.66 -7.19
CA GLY A 123 -19.93 18.77 -8.14
C GLY A 123 -21.37 19.20 -8.40
N VAL A 124 -22.28 18.25 -8.66
CA VAL A 124 -23.70 18.54 -8.90
C VAL A 124 -24.36 19.17 -7.67
N THR A 125 -24.05 18.69 -6.46
CA THR A 125 -24.57 19.27 -5.22
C THR A 125 -24.05 20.68 -5.00
N PHE A 126 -22.75 20.93 -5.21
CA PHE A 126 -22.17 22.27 -5.08
C PHE A 126 -22.80 23.27 -6.06
N ILE A 127 -22.95 22.88 -7.32
CA ILE A 127 -23.60 23.71 -8.35
C ILE A 127 -25.07 23.97 -7.99
N GLY A 128 -25.80 22.95 -7.53
CA GLY A 128 -27.19 23.09 -7.08
C GLY A 128 -27.32 24.07 -5.91
N CYS A 129 -26.45 23.96 -4.90
CA CYS A 129 -26.40 24.89 -3.78
C CYS A 129 -26.05 26.33 -4.23
N LEU A 130 -25.11 26.48 -5.16
CA LEU A 130 -24.70 27.78 -5.69
C LEU A 130 -25.86 28.46 -6.45
N LEU A 131 -26.54 27.72 -7.33
CA LEU A 131 -27.70 28.23 -8.07
C LEU A 131 -28.84 28.61 -7.14
N LEU A 132 -29.10 27.80 -6.11
CA LEU A 132 -30.12 28.10 -5.11
C LEU A 132 -29.77 29.38 -4.33
N ALA A 133 -28.51 29.55 -3.92
CA ALA A 133 -28.06 30.75 -3.22
C ALA A 133 -28.21 32.01 -4.10
N ILE A 134 -27.86 31.93 -5.39
CA ILE A 134 -28.03 33.04 -6.35
C ILE A 134 -29.52 33.36 -6.53
N ALA A 135 -30.37 32.35 -6.73
CA ALA A 135 -31.82 32.55 -6.89
C ALA A 135 -32.46 33.20 -5.65
N VAL A 136 -32.08 32.76 -4.45
CA VAL A 136 -32.51 33.38 -3.19
C VAL A 136 -31.98 34.82 -3.07
N GLY A 137 -30.75 35.07 -3.50
CA GLY A 137 -30.17 36.42 -3.53
C GLY A 137 -30.91 37.38 -4.45
N LEU A 138 -31.27 36.94 -5.67
CA LEU A 138 -32.02 37.74 -6.64
C LEU A 138 -33.45 38.01 -6.17
N THR A 139 -34.16 36.98 -5.69
CA THR A 139 -35.53 37.12 -5.19
C THR A 139 -35.64 37.96 -3.92
N ARG A 140 -34.61 37.98 -3.05
CA ARG A 140 -34.56 38.89 -1.88
C ARG A 140 -34.04 40.28 -2.23
N GLY A 141 -33.25 40.43 -3.29
CA GLY A 141 -32.76 41.72 -3.79
C GLY A 141 -33.82 42.54 -4.51
N GLU A 142 -34.77 41.89 -5.21
CA GLU A 142 -35.90 42.57 -5.87
C GLU A 142 -36.97 43.07 -4.88
N THR A 143 -37.00 42.59 -3.63
CA THR A 143 -37.96 43.04 -2.59
C THR A 143 -37.50 44.26 -1.78
N ALA A 144 -36.41 44.92 -2.17
CA ALA A 144 -35.79 46.03 -1.44
C ALA A 144 -35.81 47.38 -2.19
N PHE A 145 -36.87 47.64 -2.97
CA PHE A 145 -37.19 48.98 -3.49
C PHE A 145 -38.65 49.34 -3.18
#